data_AF-A0A7W1T4Y2-F1
#
_entry.id   AF-A0A7W1T4Y2-F1
#
_cell.length_a   1.000
_cell.length_b   1.000
_cell.length_c   1.000
_cell.angle_alpha   90.00
_cell.angle_beta   90.00
_cell.angle_gamma   90.00
#
_symmetry.space_group_name_H-M   'P 1'
#
loop_
_entity.id
_entity.type
_entity.pdbx_description
1 polymer ?
#
loop_
_entity_poly.entity_id
_entity_poly.type
_entity_poly.pdbx_seq_one_letter_code
_entity_poly.pdbx_strand_id
1 'polypeptide(L)' 'MGEVLNLKFLNAKEVAKLMGISVSGAYDIIRKLNAELVQKGYRVKSGKVNELYFKKVYGFSDLGEDDQHELQANA' A
#
# COMPACT_ATOMS: atom_id res chain seq x y z
N MET A 1 -6.26 17.24 18.05
CA MET A 1 -5.60 15.92 18.09
C MET A 1 -5.39 15.51 16.64
N GLY A 2 -4.19 15.74 16.09
CA GLY A 2 -3.93 15.40 14.70
C GLY A 2 -3.67 13.91 14.61
N GLU A 3 -4.50 13.17 13.87
CA GLU A 3 -4.20 11.79 13.53
C GLU A 3 -2.84 11.73 12.84
N VAL A 4 -1.90 11.01 13.44
CA VAL A 4 -0.62 10.71 12.81
C VAL A 4 -0.92 9.78 11.64
N LEU A 5 -0.80 10.30 10.41
CA LEU A 5 -0.90 9.51 9.19
C LEU A 5 0.16 8.39 9.23
N ASN A 6 -0.26 7.21 9.67
CA ASN A 6 0.56 6.01 9.57
C ASN A 6 0.73 5.67 8.09
N LEU A 7 1.93 5.92 7.56
CA LEU A 7 2.30 5.56 6.19
C LEU A 7 2.37 4.03 6.07
N LYS A 8 1.24 3.41 5.73
CA LYS A 8 1.16 1.99 5.40
C LYS A 8 1.68 1.74 3.98
N PHE A 9 2.50 0.69 3.83
CA PHE A 9 3.09 0.29 2.57
C PHE A 9 2.69 -1.14 2.24
N LEU A 10 2.17 -1.35 1.04
CA LEU A 10 1.88 -2.68 0.51
C LEU A 10 3.12 -3.28 -0.12
N ASN A 11 3.33 -4.58 0.09
CA ASN A 11 4.36 -5.35 -0.59
C ASN A 11 3.77 -6.06 -1.83
N ALA A 12 4.62 -6.65 -2.67
CA ALA A 12 4.16 -7.35 -3.88
C ALA A 12 3.19 -8.51 -3.62
N LYS A 13 3.29 -9.20 -2.47
CA LYS A 13 2.37 -10.28 -2.11
C LYS A 13 0.98 -9.74 -1.76
N GLU A 14 0.91 -8.66 -0.99
CA GLU A 14 -0.34 -7.98 -0.64
C GLU A 14 -1.01 -7.42 -1.89
N VAL A 15 -0.26 -6.73 -2.76
CA VAL A 15 -0.79 -6.24 -4.04
C VAL A 15 -1.29 -7.37 -4.92
N ALA A 16 -0.55 -8.49 -4.99
CA ALA A 16 -0.97 -9.68 -5.73
C ALA A 16 -2.28 -10.25 -5.21
N LYS A 17 -2.44 -10.35 -3.88
CA LYS A 17 -3.66 -10.83 -3.23
C LYS A 17 -4.84 -9.89 -3.46
N LEU A 18 -4.64 -8.58 -3.30
CA LEU A 18 -5.68 -7.56 -3.50
C LEU A 18 -6.17 -7.50 -4.95
N MET A 19 -5.26 -7.67 -5.91
CA MET A 19 -5.58 -7.62 -7.34
C MET A 19 -5.94 -8.99 -7.94
N GLY A 20 -5.74 -10.09 -7.20
CA GLY A 20 -5.94 -11.45 -7.72
C GLY A 20 -4.97 -11.85 -8.84
N ILE A 21 -3.73 -11.35 -8.81
CA ILE A 21 -2.72 -11.59 -9.85
C ILE A 21 -1.47 -12.30 -9.31
N SER A 22 -0.57 -12.72 -10.20
CA SER A 22 0.74 -13.27 -9.84
C SER A 22 1.61 -12.24 -9.12
N VAL A 23 2.48 -12.69 -8.21
CA VAL A 23 3.47 -11.83 -7.52
C VAL A 23 4.34 -11.05 -8.50
N SER A 24 4.75 -11.67 -9.61
CA SER A 24 5.51 -11.01 -10.68
C SER A 24 4.73 -9.86 -11.32
N GLY A 25 3.42 -10.03 -11.53
CA GLY A 25 2.55 -8.96 -12.04
C GLY A 25 2.38 -7.83 -11.03
N ALA A 26 2.32 -8.15 -9.74
CA ALA A 26 2.29 -7.14 -8.69
C ALA A 26 3.57 -6.29 -8.64
N TYR A 27 4.75 -6.87 -8.89
CA TYR A 27 5.98 -6.10 -9.01
C TYR A 27 5.94 -5.11 -10.18
N ASP A 28 5.35 -5.49 -11.32
CA ASP A 28 5.19 -4.60 -12.48
C ASP A 28 4.28 -3.40 -12.14
N ILE A 29 3.15 -3.66 -11.47
CA ILE A 29 2.25 -2.62 -10.98
C ILE A 29 2.97 -1.68 -9.99
N ILE A 30 3.64 -2.22 -8.98
CA ILE A 30 4.38 -1.43 -7.99
C ILE A 30 5.42 -0.52 -8.69
N ARG A 31 6.11 -1.04 -9.72
CA ARG A 31 7.10 -0.27 -10.48
C ARG A 31 6.47 0.90 -11.20
N LYS A 32 5.33 0.68 -11.87
CA LYS A 32 4.58 1.73 -12.59
C LYS A 32 4.10 2.82 -11.65
N LEU A 33 3.46 2.45 -10.54
CA LEU A 33 2.97 3.40 -9.53
C LEU A 33 4.11 4.18 -8.88
N ASN A 34 5.22 3.51 -8.58
CA ASN A 34 6.40 4.19 -8.04
C ASN A 34 6.99 5.17 -9.06
N ALA A 35 7.03 4.83 -10.35
CA ALA A 35 7.49 5.75 -11.39
C ALA A 35 6.60 7.00 -11.48
N GLU A 36 5.27 6.85 -11.37
CA GLU A 36 4.35 7.99 -11.31
C GLU A 36 4.54 8.84 -10.05
N LEU A 37 4.72 8.21 -8.89
CA LEU A 37 4.97 8.90 -7.63
C LEU A 37 6.27 9.72 -7.68
N VAL A 38 7.33 9.16 -8.27
CA VAL A 38 8.60 9.86 -8.49
C VAL A 38 8.40 11.06 -9.41
N GLN A 39 7.64 10.91 -10.51
CA GLN A 39 7.32 12.02 -11.41
C GLN A 39 6.53 13.14 -10.71
N LYS A 40 5.70 12.79 -9.73
CA LYS A 40 4.96 13.75 -8.89
C LYS A 40 5.79 14.34 -7.73
N GLY A 41 7.07 13.96 -7.61
CA GLY A 41 7.97 14.46 -6.56
C GLY A 41 7.88 13.74 -5.22
N TYR A 42 7.21 12.59 -5.16
CA TYR A 42 7.13 11.76 -3.95
C TYR A 42 8.30 10.79 -3.85
N ARG A 43 8.65 10.43 -2.61
CA ARG A 43 9.63 9.37 -2.34
C ARG A 43 8.96 8.00 -2.41
N VAL A 44 9.63 7.06 -3.07
CA VAL A 44 9.16 5.67 -3.27
C VAL A 44 10.16 4.67 -2.72
N LYS A 45 9.70 3.46 -2.42
CA LYS A 45 10.56 2.33 -2.01
C LYS A 45 10.42 1.19 -3.01
N SER A 46 11.55 0.68 -3.51
CA SER A 46 11.54 -0.49 -4.39
C SER A 46 10.86 -1.68 -3.71
N GLY A 47 9.99 -2.38 -4.44
CA GLY A 47 9.24 -3.54 -3.94
C GLY A 47 8.07 -3.23 -3.01
N LYS A 48 7.80 -1.95 -2.72
CA LYS A 48 6.63 -1.51 -1.94
C LYS A 48 5.94 -0.31 -2.60
N VAL A 49 4.66 -0.13 -2.32
CA VAL A 49 3.88 1.04 -2.75
C VAL A 49 3.09 1.61 -1.59
N ASN A 50 2.85 2.91 -1.56
CA ASN A 50 2.00 3.53 -0.55
C ASN A 50 0.57 2.99 -0.68
N GLU A 51 0.00 2.45 0.40
CA GLU A 51 -1.32 1.82 0.39
C GLU A 51 -2.43 2.80 -0.02
N LEU A 52 -2.40 4.01 0.53
CA LEU A 52 -3.40 5.04 0.23
C LEU A 52 -3.37 5.42 -1.25
N TYR A 53 -2.17 5.56 -1.82
CA TYR A 53 -2.02 5.85 -3.25
C TYR A 53 -2.53 4.69 -4.11
N PHE A 54 -2.18 3.45 -3.75
CA PHE A 54 -2.67 2.26 -4.44
C PHE A 54 -4.21 2.18 -4.40
N LYS A 55 -4.80 2.29 -3.21
CA LYS A 55 -6.26 2.30 -3.02
C LYS A 55 -6.93 3.41 -3.83
N LYS A 56 -6.35 4.61 -3.83
CA LYS A 56 -6.83 5.77 -4.60
C LYS A 56 -6.81 5.53 -6.11
N VAL A 57 -5.75 4.93 -6.65
CA VAL A 57 -5.59 4.69 -8.10
C VAL A 57 -6.57 3.63 -8.59
N TYR A 58 -6.77 2.57 -7.81
CA TYR A 58 -7.63 1.45 -8.19
C TYR A 58 -9.06 1.55 -7.66
N GLY A 59 -9.42 2.65 -6.99
CA GLY A 59 -10.76 2.85 -6.47
C GLY A 59 -11.17 1.85 -5.39
N PHE A 60 -10.21 1.31 -4.63
CA PHE A 60 -10.51 0.55 -3.42
C PHE A 60 -10.99 1.54 -2.36
N SER A 61 -12.27 1.90 -2.44
CA SER A 61 -12.98 2.55 -1.34
C SER A 61 -13.02 1.55 -0.19
N ASP A 62 -12.65 2.01 0.99
CA ASP A 62 -12.68 1.24 2.22
C ASP A 62 -14.11 0.72 2.44
N LEU A 63 -14.40 -0.50 2.02
CA LEU A 63 -15.59 -1.24 2.37
C LEU A 63 -15.19 -2.22 3.47
N GLY A 64 -15.21 -1.72 4.70
CA GLY A 64 -15.28 -2.54 5.91
C GLY A 64 -13.94 -2.82 6.59
N GLU A 65 -13.74 -2.11 7.71
CA GLU A 65 -13.11 -2.51 8.96
C GLU A 65 -12.38 -3.88 8.99
N ASP A 66 -11.08 -3.84 9.30
CA ASP A 66 -10.51 -4.72 10.32
C ASP A 66 -9.33 -4.00 10.99
N ASP A 67 -9.67 -3.30 12.08
CA ASP A 67 -8.74 -2.72 13.03
C ASP A 67 -8.09 -3.86 13.82
N GLN A 68 -7.01 -4.44 13.28
CA GLN A 68 -6.12 -5.30 14.06
C GLN A 68 -5.05 -4.40 14.70
N HIS A 69 -5.46 -3.64 15.70
CA HIS A 69 -4.54 -3.11 16.71
C HIS A 69 -4.13 -4.30 17.59
N GLU A 70 -3.23 -5.15 17.09
CA GLU A 70 -2.66 -6.22 17.90
C GLU A 70 -1.67 -5.60 18.90
N LEU A 71 -2.14 -5.57 20.13
CA LEU A 71 -1.45 -5.18 21.35
C LEU A 71 -0.05 -5.81 21.41
N GLN A 72 1.00 -5.00 21.34
CA GLN A 72 2.32 -5.36 21.84
C GLN A 72 2.76 -4.37 22.91
N ALA A 73 2.40 -4.69 24.16
CA ALA A 73 3.29 -4.64 25.32
C ALA A 73 2.48 -5.10 26.56
N ASN A 74 2.48 -6.42 26.79
CA ASN A 74 2.27 -6.98 28.13
C ASN A 74 3.63 -7.43 28.67
N ALA A 75 3.84 -7.16 29.96
CA ALA A 75 4.99 -7.40 30.83
C ALA A 75 6.06 -6.29 30.86
#